data_AF-A0A9P7SPY6-F1
#
_entry.id   AF-A0A9P7SPY6-F1
#
_cell.length_a   1.000
_cell.length_b   1.000
_cell.length_c   1.000
_cell.angle_alpha   90.00
_cell.angle_beta   90.00
_cell.angle_gamma   90.00
#
_symmetry.space_group_name_H-M   'P 1'
#
loop_
_entity.id
_entity.type
_entity.pdbx_description
1 polymer ?
#
loop_
_entity_poly.entity_id
_entity_poly.type
_entity_poly.pdbx_seq_one_letter_code
_entity_poly.pdbx_strand_id
1 'polypeptide(L)'
;MLDHFTHVGPNGTHNCLVLELVGPNVADFVEYYCMNNRLPAKLAKVFAKQALQGLDFLATNNIGHGDLHTRNLAIVVPGLDALNEEDFIARLGKLETGAVTKLDEGPWAPNVPTQIIMPALFQEQDIMAAPCPSIKIIDFGQAFFGDDAPSTLNTPFVLQAPEIIFGDRLDLQVDLWSAGCLIFDLVSGYRPLDAWWSFYLVRQMIAATSEELPSRWQAKWCAMKREKARGDGGPTMQKWLEQVYFHDENDAEFTMEEIASLGKAIAGLLRLEPSLRATARESLAQDWFQ
;
A
#
# COMPACT_ATOMS: atom_id res chain seq x y z
N MET A 1 11.55 0.87 -16.73
CA MET A 1 12.78 1.65 -16.49
C MET A 1 13.20 2.27 -17.81
N LEU A 2 13.49 3.57 -17.85
CA LEU A 2 13.85 4.31 -19.05
C LEU A 2 15.37 4.36 -19.24
N ASP A 3 16.11 4.56 -18.15
CA ASP A 3 17.58 4.60 -18.15
C ASP A 3 18.12 4.33 -16.73
N HIS A 4 19.42 4.13 -16.61
CA HIS A 4 20.14 4.11 -15.34
C HIS A 4 21.57 4.62 -15.53
N PHE A 5 22.09 5.36 -14.56
CA PHE A 5 23.45 5.89 -14.61
C PHE A 5 24.04 6.04 -13.21
N THR A 6 25.33 6.37 -13.16
CA THR A 6 26.04 6.65 -11.92
C THR A 6 26.46 8.12 -11.87
N HIS A 7 26.16 8.79 -10.77
CA HIS A 7 26.53 10.18 -10.53
C HIS A 7 27.58 10.29 -9.43
N VAL A 8 28.70 10.98 -9.71
CA VAL A 8 29.74 11.26 -8.71
C VAL A 8 29.49 12.64 -8.13
N GLY A 9 29.03 12.66 -6.88
CA GLY A 9 28.73 13.88 -6.14
C GLY A 9 29.73 14.12 -5.00
N PRO A 10 29.56 15.23 -4.26
CA PRO A 10 30.44 15.58 -3.14
C PRO A 10 30.44 14.54 -1.99
N ASN A 11 29.39 13.73 -1.90
CA ASN A 11 29.21 12.72 -0.84
C ASN A 11 29.47 11.28 -1.33
N GLY A 12 30.07 11.12 -2.52
CA GLY A 12 30.43 9.84 -3.11
C GLY A 12 29.68 9.53 -4.40
N THR A 13 29.56 8.25 -4.68
CA THR A 13 29.00 7.73 -5.93
C THR A 13 27.58 7.25 -5.70
N HIS A 14 26.65 7.73 -6.52
CA HIS A 14 25.23 7.46 -6.40
C HIS A 14 24.72 6.74 -7.65
N ASN A 15 23.99 5.64 -7.47
CA ASN A 15 23.27 4.99 -8.57
C ASN A 15 21.93 5.68 -8.78
N CYS A 16 21.63 6.04 -10.02
CA CYS A 16 20.44 6.79 -10.41
C CYS A 16 19.60 5.95 -11.37
N LEU A 17 18.30 5.87 -11.09
CA LEU A 17 17.32 5.23 -11.95
C LEU A 17 16.47 6.30 -12.61
N VAL A 18 16.26 6.17 -13.92
CA VAL A 18 15.35 7.04 -14.67
C VAL A 18 14.08 6.25 -14.95
N LEU A 19 12.99 6.72 -14.39
CA LEU A 19 11.67 6.09 -14.48
C LEU A 19 10.69 7.05 -15.17
N GLU A 20 9.56 6.50 -15.59
CA GLU A 20 8.43 7.31 -16.04
C GLU A 20 7.94 8.21 -14.90
N LEU A 21 7.59 9.45 -15.24
CA LEU A 21 7.02 10.39 -14.29
C LEU A 21 5.54 10.07 -14.03
N VAL A 22 5.23 9.73 -12.78
CA VAL A 22 3.88 9.44 -12.28
C VAL A 22 3.69 10.12 -10.92
N GLY A 23 2.46 10.27 -10.47
CA GLY A 23 2.16 10.82 -9.15
C GLY A 23 0.86 11.61 -9.13
N PRO A 24 0.35 11.97 -7.94
CA PRO A 24 0.82 11.59 -6.61
C PRO A 24 0.58 10.10 -6.29
N ASN A 25 1.08 9.62 -5.15
CA ASN A 25 0.64 8.30 -4.66
C ASN A 25 -0.79 8.35 -4.13
N VAL A 26 -1.48 7.21 -4.10
CA VAL A 26 -2.89 7.13 -3.72
C VAL A 26 -3.13 7.56 -2.28
N ALA A 27 -2.21 7.30 -1.36
CA ALA A 27 -2.36 7.73 0.04
C ALA A 27 -2.38 9.26 0.15
N ASP A 28 -1.44 9.93 -0.50
CA ASP A 28 -1.40 11.41 -0.50
C ASP A 28 -2.63 11.98 -1.21
N PHE A 29 -3.09 11.36 -2.31
CA PHE A 29 -4.32 11.79 -2.98
C PHE A 29 -5.54 11.71 -2.05
N VAL A 30 -5.66 10.64 -1.28
CA VAL A 30 -6.73 10.47 -0.30
C VAL A 30 -6.62 11.53 0.82
N GLU A 31 -5.43 11.73 1.37
CA GLU A 31 -5.18 12.67 2.46
C GLU A 31 -5.49 14.13 2.06
N TYR A 32 -5.15 14.54 0.84
CA TYR A 32 -5.29 15.93 0.40
C TYR A 32 -6.62 16.25 -0.29
N TYR A 33 -7.26 15.30 -0.97
CA TYR A 33 -8.41 15.59 -1.84
C TYR A 33 -9.68 14.83 -1.49
N CYS A 34 -9.59 13.72 -0.76
CA CYS A 34 -10.75 12.90 -0.48
C CYS A 34 -11.38 13.23 0.88
N MET A 35 -12.71 13.36 0.89
CA MET A 35 -13.46 13.48 2.13
C MET A 35 -13.37 12.17 2.92
N ASN A 36 -13.35 12.26 4.25
CA ASN A 36 -13.41 11.09 5.15
C ASN A 36 -12.26 10.09 5.00
N ASN A 37 -11.12 10.53 4.45
CA ASN A 37 -9.91 9.73 4.32
C ASN A 37 -10.10 8.41 3.54
N ARG A 38 -11.04 8.35 2.59
CA ARG A 38 -11.27 7.19 1.71
C ARG A 38 -11.53 7.61 0.27
N LEU A 39 -11.26 6.72 -0.69
CA LEU A 39 -11.59 7.01 -2.09
C LEU A 39 -13.11 6.99 -2.34
N PRO A 40 -13.60 7.85 -3.26
CA PRO A 40 -14.94 7.68 -3.84
C PRO A 40 -15.13 6.26 -4.38
N ALA A 41 -16.34 5.71 -4.24
CA ALA A 41 -16.61 4.29 -4.52
C ALA A 41 -16.15 3.85 -5.92
N LYS A 42 -16.42 4.69 -6.93
CA LYS A 42 -16.01 4.43 -8.32
C LYS A 42 -14.49 4.32 -8.46
N LEU A 43 -13.73 5.19 -7.81
CA LEU A 43 -12.26 5.16 -7.84
C LEU A 43 -11.71 3.98 -7.06
N ALA A 44 -12.27 3.70 -5.87
CA ALA A 44 -11.87 2.55 -5.06
C ALA A 44 -12.00 1.24 -5.85
N LYS A 45 -13.11 1.05 -6.57
CA LYS A 45 -13.33 -0.12 -7.44
C LYS A 45 -12.33 -0.19 -8.61
N VAL A 46 -12.08 0.93 -9.29
CA VAL A 46 -11.11 0.98 -10.41
C VAL A 46 -9.68 0.71 -9.94
N PHE A 47 -9.25 1.33 -8.84
CA PHE A 47 -7.89 1.20 -8.33
C PHE A 47 -7.64 -0.19 -7.73
N ALA A 48 -8.60 -0.75 -6.99
CA ALA A 48 -8.51 -2.12 -6.50
C ALA A 48 -8.36 -3.13 -7.67
N LYS A 49 -9.14 -2.94 -8.74
CA LYS A 49 -9.05 -3.77 -9.95
C LYS A 49 -7.68 -3.65 -10.62
N GLN A 50 -7.17 -2.45 -10.82
CA GLN A 50 -5.87 -2.21 -11.45
C GLN A 50 -4.70 -2.73 -10.60
N ALA A 51 -4.78 -2.61 -9.27
CA ALA A 51 -3.78 -3.17 -8.37
C ALA A 51 -3.70 -4.71 -8.48
N LEU A 52 -4.85 -5.40 -8.48
CA LEU A 52 -4.88 -6.85 -8.70
C LEU A 52 -4.40 -7.25 -10.11
N GLN A 53 -4.71 -6.47 -11.14
CA GLN A 53 -4.17 -6.71 -12.50
C GLN A 53 -2.65 -6.59 -12.54
N GLY A 54 -2.09 -5.58 -11.87
CA GLY A 54 -0.64 -5.42 -11.69
C GLY A 54 -0.02 -6.61 -10.97
N LEU A 55 -0.64 -7.09 -9.90
CA LEU A 55 -0.17 -8.27 -9.18
C LEU A 55 -0.26 -9.56 -10.00
N ASP A 56 -1.34 -9.80 -10.76
CA ASP A 56 -1.42 -10.97 -11.65
C ASP A 56 -0.29 -10.97 -12.69
N PHE A 57 0.04 -9.79 -13.21
CA PHE A 57 1.16 -9.61 -14.12
C PHE A 57 2.50 -9.92 -13.44
N LEU A 58 2.77 -9.37 -12.24
CA LEU A 58 4.00 -9.64 -11.50
C LEU A 58 4.16 -11.12 -11.16
N ALA A 59 3.09 -11.75 -10.65
CA ALA A 59 3.09 -13.17 -10.31
C ALA A 59 3.35 -14.06 -11.54
N THR A 60 2.77 -13.73 -12.70
CA THR A 60 3.02 -14.44 -13.98
C THR A 60 4.50 -14.34 -14.42
N ASN A 61 5.22 -13.30 -14.00
CA ASN A 61 6.65 -13.11 -14.24
C ASN A 61 7.54 -13.58 -13.08
N ASN A 62 6.99 -14.32 -12.12
CA ASN A 62 7.68 -14.82 -10.93
C ASN A 62 8.30 -13.71 -10.06
N ILE A 63 7.64 -12.55 -9.98
CA ILE A 63 8.08 -11.40 -9.18
C ILE A 63 7.09 -11.16 -8.04
N GLY A 64 7.61 -11.08 -6.83
CA GLY A 64 6.92 -10.54 -5.66
C GLY A 64 7.31 -9.08 -5.47
N HIS A 65 6.34 -8.22 -5.18
CA HIS A 65 6.55 -6.82 -4.85
C HIS A 65 7.12 -6.63 -3.45
N GLY A 66 6.60 -7.36 -2.46
CA GLY A 66 7.11 -7.40 -1.09
C GLY A 66 6.75 -6.19 -0.21
N ASP A 67 6.22 -5.10 -0.77
CA ASP A 67 5.80 -3.92 0.00
C ASP A 67 4.57 -3.22 -0.58
N LEU A 68 3.50 -3.96 -0.88
CA LEU A 68 2.32 -3.38 -1.53
C LEU A 68 1.43 -2.61 -0.53
N HIS A 69 1.22 -1.31 -0.76
CA HIS A 69 0.28 -0.47 -0.01
C HIS A 69 -0.08 0.81 -0.77
N THR A 70 -0.98 1.64 -0.23
CA THR A 70 -1.50 2.86 -0.88
C THR A 70 -0.42 3.88 -1.26
N ARG A 71 0.69 3.98 -0.51
CA ARG A 71 1.85 4.83 -0.88
C ARG A 71 2.69 4.30 -2.04
N ASN A 72 2.58 3.01 -2.37
CA ASN A 72 3.30 2.36 -3.48
C ASN A 72 2.39 2.13 -4.70
N LEU A 73 1.25 2.84 -4.74
CA LEU A 73 0.42 3.02 -5.93
C LEU A 73 0.47 4.47 -6.36
N ALA A 74 0.98 4.76 -7.55
CA ALA A 74 1.00 6.11 -8.11
C ALA A 74 -0.12 6.30 -9.13
N ILE A 75 -0.81 7.44 -9.07
CA ILE A 75 -1.81 7.82 -10.06
C ILE A 75 -1.08 8.37 -11.29
N VAL A 76 -1.52 7.98 -12.49
CA VAL A 76 -1.00 8.50 -13.75
C VAL A 76 -1.71 9.82 -14.06
N VAL A 77 -0.96 10.92 -14.05
CA VAL A 77 -1.45 12.24 -14.48
C VAL A 77 -1.26 12.39 -15.99
N PRO A 78 -2.33 12.62 -16.77
CA PRO A 78 -2.23 12.74 -18.21
C PRO A 78 -1.31 13.88 -18.68
N GLY A 79 -0.48 13.56 -19.67
CA GLY A 79 0.34 14.51 -20.40
C GLY A 79 1.56 15.03 -19.64
N LEU A 80 1.93 14.45 -18.49
CA LEU A 80 3.15 14.85 -17.78
C LEU A 80 4.43 14.59 -18.60
N ASP A 81 4.47 13.48 -19.34
CA ASP A 81 5.58 13.05 -20.18
C ASP A 81 5.79 13.96 -21.41
N ALA A 82 4.79 14.75 -21.79
CA ALA A 82 4.85 15.71 -22.88
C ALA A 82 5.31 17.11 -22.46
N LEU A 83 5.44 17.38 -21.16
CA LEU A 83 5.84 18.70 -20.66
C LEU A 83 7.36 18.85 -20.71
N ASN A 84 7.82 20.06 -21.07
CA ASN A 84 9.18 20.45 -20.76
C ASN A 84 9.30 20.81 -19.26
N GLU A 85 10.52 21.05 -18.79
CA GLU A 85 10.78 21.35 -17.37
C GLU A 85 10.04 22.61 -16.89
N GLU A 86 10.02 23.68 -17.69
CA GLU A 86 9.37 24.94 -17.32
C GLU A 86 7.85 24.77 -17.15
N ASP A 87 7.21 24.11 -18.11
CA ASP A 87 5.77 23.82 -18.07
C ASP A 87 5.41 22.85 -16.94
N PHE A 88 6.29 21.87 -16.66
CA PHE A 88 6.10 20.95 -15.53
C PHE A 88 6.14 21.69 -14.19
N ILE A 89 7.16 22.53 -13.98
CA ILE A 89 7.28 23.34 -12.75
C ILE A 89 6.10 24.31 -12.64
N ALA A 90 5.67 24.94 -13.74
CA ALA A 90 4.49 25.79 -13.74
C ALA A 90 3.23 25.04 -13.33
N ARG A 91 3.08 23.77 -13.74
CA ARG A 91 1.94 22.91 -13.39
C ARG A 91 1.90 22.51 -11.91
N LEU A 92 3.08 22.34 -11.29
CA LEU A 92 3.19 22.14 -9.84
C LEU A 92 2.83 23.39 -9.03
N GLY A 93 2.73 24.55 -9.68
CA GLY A 93 2.44 25.83 -9.05
C GLY A 93 3.68 26.46 -8.43
N LYS A 94 3.46 27.45 -7.56
CA LYS A 94 4.56 28.18 -6.92
C LYS A 94 5.26 27.27 -5.91
N LEU A 95 6.51 26.89 -6.20
CA LEU A 95 7.37 26.18 -5.25
C LEU A 95 7.63 27.05 -4.02
N GLU A 96 7.32 26.52 -2.84
CA GLU A 96 7.63 27.17 -1.58
C GLU A 96 9.03 26.78 -1.12
N THR A 97 9.82 27.79 -0.75
CA THR A 97 11.22 27.61 -0.33
C THR A 97 11.42 28.15 1.08
N GLY A 98 12.12 27.40 1.92
CA GLY A 98 12.59 27.84 3.24
C GLY A 98 14.11 28.02 3.24
N ALA A 99 14.61 29.05 3.92
CA ALA A 99 16.04 29.21 4.13
C ALA A 99 16.54 28.20 5.17
N VAL A 100 17.66 27.53 4.89
CA VAL A 100 18.31 26.66 5.88
C VAL A 100 19.06 27.55 6.87
N THR A 101 18.68 27.47 8.15
CA THR A 101 19.35 28.19 9.23
C THR A 101 20.19 27.23 10.07
N LYS A 102 21.32 27.73 10.54
CA LYS A 102 22.23 26.98 11.41
C LYS A 102 21.81 27.16 12.86
N LEU A 103 21.82 26.08 13.63
CA LEU A 103 21.54 26.14 15.07
C LEU A 103 22.79 26.49 15.90
N ASP A 104 23.98 26.24 15.36
CA ASP A 104 25.27 26.52 16.01
C ASP A 104 26.03 27.66 15.31
N GLU A 105 26.98 28.26 16.03
CA GLU A 105 27.78 29.40 15.53
C GLU A 105 28.99 28.98 14.67
N GLY A 106 29.20 27.68 14.43
CA GLY A 106 30.35 27.19 13.65
C GLY A 106 30.24 27.48 12.14
N PRO A 107 31.30 27.25 11.35
CA PRO A 107 31.22 27.31 9.90
C PRO A 107 30.28 26.23 9.34
N TRP A 108 29.68 26.48 8.17
CA TRP A 108 28.91 25.48 7.44
C TRP A 108 29.82 24.32 7.01
N ALA A 109 29.30 23.09 7.07
CA ALA A 109 29.93 21.98 6.39
C ALA A 109 29.91 22.23 4.87
N PRO A 110 30.89 21.69 4.12
CA PRO A 110 30.88 21.79 2.66
C PRO A 110 29.62 21.11 2.11
N ASN A 111 29.00 21.73 1.08
CA ASN A 111 27.84 21.21 0.35
C ASN A 111 26.51 21.16 1.13
N VAL A 112 26.35 21.94 2.21
CA VAL A 112 25.04 22.12 2.85
C VAL A 112 24.13 22.97 1.94
N PRO A 113 22.92 22.49 1.60
CA PRO A 113 21.96 23.31 0.84
C PRO A 113 21.62 24.59 1.59
N THR A 114 21.51 25.71 0.86
CA THR A 114 21.12 27.01 1.43
C THR A 114 19.61 27.18 1.56
N GLN A 115 18.85 26.30 0.90
CA GLN A 115 17.40 26.33 0.85
C GLN A 115 16.82 24.91 0.89
N ILE A 116 15.64 24.79 1.48
CA ILE A 116 14.77 23.63 1.39
C ILE A 116 13.58 23.97 0.51
N ILE A 117 13.13 23.00 -0.28
CA ILE A 117 11.92 23.12 -1.11
C ILE A 117 10.85 22.28 -0.44
N MET A 118 9.69 22.88 -0.17
CA MET A 118 8.55 22.14 0.36
C MET A 118 7.99 21.19 -0.71
N PRO A 119 7.45 20.01 -0.34
CA PRO A 119 6.83 19.11 -1.31
C PRO A 119 5.75 19.82 -2.12
N ALA A 120 5.87 19.76 -3.45
CA ALA A 120 4.84 20.27 -4.34
C ALA A 120 3.66 19.28 -4.42
N LEU A 121 2.45 19.82 -4.59
CA LEU A 121 1.22 19.03 -4.72
C LEU A 121 0.66 19.17 -6.13
N PHE A 122 0.27 18.04 -6.72
CA PHE A 122 -0.47 18.05 -7.99
C PHE A 122 -1.87 18.61 -7.77
N GLN A 123 -2.37 19.45 -8.68
CA GLN A 123 -3.74 19.94 -8.57
C GLN A 123 -4.74 18.81 -8.79
N GLU A 124 -5.83 18.75 -8.02
CA GLU A 124 -6.84 17.68 -8.13
C GLU A 124 -7.37 17.53 -9.56
N GLN A 125 -7.63 18.67 -10.22
CA GLN A 125 -8.11 18.74 -11.60
C GLN A 125 -7.17 18.09 -12.62
N ASP A 126 -5.86 18.08 -12.34
CA ASP A 126 -4.86 17.45 -13.22
C ASP A 126 -4.85 15.93 -13.04
N ILE A 127 -4.95 15.48 -11.79
CA ILE A 127 -5.02 14.07 -11.42
C ILE A 127 -6.29 13.44 -11.98
N MET A 128 -7.40 14.17 -11.87
CA MET A 128 -8.75 13.74 -12.25
C MET A 128 -9.12 14.14 -13.69
N ALA A 129 -8.16 14.63 -14.49
CA ALA A 129 -8.40 15.03 -15.87
C ALA A 129 -8.82 13.85 -16.78
N ALA A 130 -8.37 12.63 -16.45
CA ALA A 130 -8.74 11.43 -17.19
C ALA A 130 -10.16 10.95 -16.80
N PRO A 131 -11.03 10.60 -17.78
CA PRO A 131 -12.35 10.03 -17.48
C PRO A 131 -12.30 8.72 -16.68
N CYS A 132 -11.19 7.98 -16.82
CA CYS A 132 -10.89 6.77 -16.07
C CYS A 132 -9.42 6.86 -15.60
N PRO A 133 -9.17 7.39 -14.39
CA PRO A 133 -7.82 7.47 -13.85
C PRO A 133 -7.18 6.09 -13.76
N SER A 134 -5.87 6.03 -14.00
CA SER A 134 -5.11 4.79 -13.91
C SER A 134 -4.02 4.89 -12.85
N ILE A 135 -3.71 3.78 -12.20
CA ILE A 135 -2.62 3.66 -11.24
C ILE A 135 -1.52 2.73 -11.76
N LYS A 136 -0.32 2.91 -11.21
CA LYS A 136 0.82 2.00 -11.40
C LYS A 136 1.36 1.58 -10.05
N ILE A 137 1.74 0.30 -9.93
CA ILE A 137 2.55 -0.18 -8.82
C ILE A 137 3.95 0.39 -9.00
N ILE A 138 4.46 1.05 -7.96
CA ILE A 138 5.78 1.69 -7.94
C ILE A 138 6.59 1.16 -6.75
N ASP A 139 7.86 1.54 -6.70
CA ASP A 139 8.81 1.19 -5.64
C ASP A 139 9.06 -0.33 -5.48
N PHE A 140 9.86 -0.86 -6.41
CA PHE A 140 10.33 -2.24 -6.38
C PHE A 140 11.56 -2.44 -5.46
N GLY A 141 11.81 -1.54 -4.50
CA GLY A 141 12.97 -1.63 -3.60
C GLY A 141 12.96 -2.84 -2.67
N GLN A 142 11.79 -3.46 -2.46
CA GLN A 142 11.62 -4.70 -1.67
C GLN A 142 11.23 -5.91 -2.54
N ALA A 143 11.24 -5.75 -3.87
CA ALA A 143 10.82 -6.80 -4.79
C ALA A 143 11.81 -7.97 -4.82
N PHE A 144 11.30 -9.16 -5.08
CA PHE A 144 12.08 -10.39 -5.10
C PHE A 144 11.56 -11.35 -6.18
N PHE A 145 12.41 -12.30 -6.60
CA PHE A 145 11.97 -13.38 -7.48
C PHE A 145 11.44 -14.54 -6.65
N GLY A 146 10.40 -15.24 -7.11
CA GLY A 146 9.78 -16.33 -6.34
C GLY A 146 10.74 -17.48 -6.02
N ASP A 147 11.77 -17.68 -6.84
CA ASP A 147 12.82 -18.69 -6.63
C ASP A 147 13.94 -18.23 -5.66
N ASP A 148 13.97 -16.94 -5.31
CA ASP A 148 14.96 -16.30 -4.43
C ASP A 148 14.27 -15.37 -3.43
N ALA A 149 13.26 -15.91 -2.73
CA ALA A 149 12.52 -15.17 -1.74
C ALA A 149 13.39 -14.88 -0.50
N PRO A 150 13.36 -13.64 0.05
CA PRO A 150 14.14 -13.30 1.22
C PRO A 150 13.59 -13.98 2.48
N SER A 151 14.39 -14.00 3.55
CA SER A 151 13.94 -14.52 4.85
C SER A 151 13.02 -13.57 5.61
N THR A 152 12.97 -12.29 5.23
CA THR A 152 12.09 -11.26 5.79
C THR A 152 11.89 -10.13 4.78
N LEU A 153 10.81 -9.36 4.97
CA LEU A 153 10.51 -8.14 4.22
C LEU A 153 10.39 -6.96 5.17
N ASN A 154 10.64 -5.74 4.67
CA ASN A 154 10.50 -4.50 5.45
C ASN A 154 9.09 -3.88 5.36
N THR A 155 8.10 -4.65 4.89
CA THR A 155 6.69 -4.24 4.84
C THR A 155 6.25 -3.69 6.20
N PRO A 156 5.49 -2.57 6.25
CA PRO A 156 4.99 -2.00 7.48
C PRO A 156 4.32 -3.05 8.37
N PHE A 157 4.63 -3.01 9.67
CA PHE A 157 4.28 -4.07 10.63
C PHE A 157 2.82 -4.54 10.57
N VAL A 158 1.86 -3.60 10.49
CA VAL A 158 0.42 -3.91 10.46
C VAL A 158 -0.07 -4.50 9.12
N LEU A 159 0.74 -4.43 8.08
CA LEU A 159 0.47 -4.97 6.74
C LEU A 159 1.22 -6.30 6.49
N GLN A 160 2.08 -6.72 7.42
CA GLN A 160 2.85 -7.96 7.26
C GLN A 160 1.92 -9.18 7.21
N ALA A 161 2.17 -10.04 6.24
CA ALA A 161 1.51 -11.33 6.14
C ALA A 161 1.87 -12.23 7.36
N PRO A 162 0.97 -13.13 7.79
CA PRO A 162 1.20 -14.01 8.94
C PRO A 162 2.53 -14.77 8.87
N GLU A 163 2.92 -15.30 7.71
CA GLU A 163 4.16 -16.03 7.48
C GLU A 163 5.41 -15.21 7.81
N ILE A 164 5.39 -13.89 7.59
CA ILE A 164 6.49 -12.98 7.97
C ILE A 164 6.59 -12.93 9.50
N ILE A 165 5.45 -12.73 10.18
CA ILE A 165 5.40 -12.69 11.66
C ILE A 165 5.84 -14.02 12.26
N PHE A 166 5.46 -15.13 11.63
CA PHE A 166 5.82 -16.46 12.08
C PHE A 166 7.24 -16.89 11.70
N GLY A 167 7.90 -16.17 10.79
CA GLY A 167 9.24 -16.50 10.30
C GLY A 167 9.23 -17.78 9.45
N ASP A 168 8.15 -17.97 8.70
CA ASP A 168 7.96 -19.08 7.78
C ASP A 168 8.49 -18.73 6.39
N ARG A 169 8.55 -19.71 5.49
CA ARG A 169 9.00 -19.50 4.11
C ARG A 169 8.09 -18.48 3.41
N LEU A 170 8.71 -17.47 2.81
CA LEU A 170 8.03 -16.48 1.98
C LEU A 170 7.96 -16.97 0.53
N ASP A 171 6.88 -16.57 -0.14
CA ASP A 171 6.66 -16.74 -1.57
C ASP A 171 5.82 -15.56 -2.10
N LEU A 172 5.37 -15.63 -3.35
CA LEU A 172 4.57 -14.58 -3.99
C LEU A 172 3.23 -14.32 -3.30
N GLN A 173 2.76 -15.23 -2.43
CA GLN A 173 1.47 -15.10 -1.76
C GLN A 173 1.47 -13.98 -0.71
N VAL A 174 2.64 -13.51 -0.27
CA VAL A 174 2.75 -12.35 0.66
C VAL A 174 2.04 -11.12 0.10
N ASP A 175 2.14 -10.89 -1.20
CA ASP A 175 1.51 -9.74 -1.85
C ASP A 175 0.00 -9.88 -1.94
N LEU A 176 -0.55 -11.10 -1.95
CA LEU A 176 -2.00 -11.33 -1.92
C LEU A 176 -2.58 -10.92 -0.56
N TRP A 177 -1.84 -11.16 0.53
CA TRP A 177 -2.23 -10.64 1.84
C TRP A 177 -2.23 -9.11 1.84
N SER A 178 -1.13 -8.50 1.38
CA SER A 178 -1.01 -7.05 1.25
C SER A 178 -2.10 -6.45 0.35
N ALA A 179 -2.50 -7.15 -0.72
CA ALA A 179 -3.61 -6.74 -1.58
C ALA A 179 -4.95 -6.74 -0.83
N GLY A 180 -5.23 -7.77 -0.03
CA GLY A 180 -6.42 -7.81 0.82
C GLY A 180 -6.48 -6.61 1.77
N CYS A 181 -5.34 -6.26 2.38
CA CYS A 181 -5.25 -5.09 3.25
C CYS A 181 -5.40 -3.76 2.50
N LEU A 182 -4.73 -3.64 1.35
CA LEU A 182 -4.81 -2.48 0.45
C LEU A 182 -6.25 -2.22 0.01
N ILE A 183 -6.97 -3.24 -0.45
CA ILE A 183 -8.34 -3.09 -0.95
C ILE A 183 -9.29 -2.65 0.18
N PHE A 184 -9.11 -3.18 1.38
CA PHE A 184 -9.85 -2.72 2.57
C PHE A 184 -9.59 -1.23 2.84
N ASP A 185 -8.32 -0.81 2.80
CA ASP A 185 -7.91 0.58 3.03
C ASP A 185 -8.50 1.53 1.97
N LEU A 186 -8.40 1.17 0.68
CA LEU A 186 -8.96 1.97 -0.42
C LEU A 186 -10.46 2.24 -0.29
N VAL A 187 -11.23 1.25 0.19
CA VAL A 187 -12.70 1.33 0.26
C VAL A 187 -13.20 1.93 1.57
N SER A 188 -12.54 1.63 2.70
CA SER A 188 -12.98 2.08 4.01
C SER A 188 -12.32 3.37 4.47
N GLY A 189 -11.08 3.63 4.06
CA GLY A 189 -10.22 4.70 4.60
C GLY A 189 -9.50 4.32 5.90
N TYR A 190 -9.63 3.06 6.33
CA TYR A 190 -9.03 2.55 7.56
C TYR A 190 -8.16 1.34 7.27
N ARG A 191 -7.17 1.13 8.13
CA ARG A 191 -6.39 -0.10 8.11
C ARG A 191 -7.23 -1.25 8.69
N PRO A 192 -7.21 -2.44 8.08
CA PRO A 192 -7.96 -3.60 8.60
C PRO A 192 -7.38 -4.15 9.91
N LEU A 193 -6.11 -3.84 10.19
CA LEU A 193 -5.37 -4.31 11.35
C LEU A 193 -4.64 -3.12 11.99
N ASP A 194 -4.70 -3.04 13.32
CA ASP A 194 -4.04 -2.00 14.09
C ASP A 194 -3.47 -2.60 15.38
N ALA A 195 -2.17 -2.84 15.38
CA ALA A 195 -1.48 -3.46 16.49
C ALA A 195 -0.02 -3.02 16.57
N TRP A 196 0.48 -2.94 17.81
CA TRP A 196 1.86 -2.54 18.11
C TRP A 196 2.73 -3.73 18.53
N TRP A 197 2.12 -4.90 18.76
CA TRP A 197 2.81 -6.13 19.13
C TRP A 197 2.24 -7.32 18.38
N SER A 198 3.11 -8.27 18.02
CA SER A 198 2.78 -9.46 17.22
C SER A 198 1.63 -10.28 17.81
N PHE A 199 1.55 -10.37 19.14
CA PHE A 199 0.43 -11.02 19.81
C PHE A 199 -0.92 -10.42 19.41
N TYR A 200 -1.08 -9.09 19.49
CA TYR A 200 -2.35 -8.45 19.16
C TYR A 200 -2.63 -8.49 17.65
N LEU A 201 -1.60 -8.37 16.83
CA LEU A 201 -1.73 -8.45 15.38
C LEU A 201 -2.25 -9.83 14.95
N VAL A 202 -1.61 -10.91 15.41
CA VAL A 202 -2.06 -12.29 15.12
C VAL A 202 -3.45 -12.55 15.66
N ARG A 203 -3.83 -11.99 16.81
CA ARG A 203 -5.19 -12.10 17.33
C ARG A 203 -6.23 -11.44 16.43
N GLN A 204 -5.94 -10.26 15.93
CA GLN A 204 -6.81 -9.58 14.98
C GLN A 204 -6.90 -10.37 13.68
N MET A 205 -5.79 -10.92 13.17
CA MET A 205 -5.79 -11.79 11.99
C MET A 205 -6.71 -13.01 12.18
N ILE A 206 -6.62 -13.71 13.32
CA ILE A 206 -7.50 -14.86 13.64
C ILE A 206 -8.96 -14.43 13.71
N ALA A 207 -9.26 -13.33 14.42
CA ALA A 207 -10.63 -12.85 14.55
C ALA A 207 -11.21 -12.43 13.19
N ALA A 208 -10.43 -11.69 12.41
CA ALA A 208 -10.82 -11.16 11.12
C ALA A 208 -11.11 -12.27 10.09
N THR A 209 -10.28 -13.30 10.07
CA THR A 209 -10.39 -14.44 9.13
C THR A 209 -11.32 -15.53 9.64
N SER A 210 -11.55 -15.60 10.96
CA SER A 210 -12.24 -16.71 11.62
C SER A 210 -11.58 -18.08 11.35
N GLU A 211 -10.27 -18.11 11.11
CA GLU A 211 -9.50 -19.32 10.81
C GLU A 211 -8.64 -19.79 11.99
N GLU A 212 -8.32 -21.08 11.99
CA GLU A 212 -7.27 -21.62 12.84
C GLU A 212 -5.90 -21.39 12.20
N LEU A 213 -4.89 -21.11 13.02
CA LEU A 213 -3.51 -21.02 12.52
C LEU A 213 -3.04 -22.38 11.95
N PRO A 214 -2.21 -22.41 10.90
CA PRO A 214 -1.55 -23.63 10.44
C PRO A 214 -0.68 -24.25 11.53
N SER A 215 -0.77 -25.58 11.73
CA SER A 215 -0.13 -26.34 12.82
C SER A 215 1.34 -26.00 13.12
N ARG A 216 2.11 -25.65 12.09
CA ARG A 216 3.51 -25.22 12.18
C ARG A 216 3.72 -23.91 12.95
N TRP A 217 2.70 -23.05 13.05
CA TRP A 217 2.73 -21.76 13.75
C TRP A 217 2.26 -21.84 15.21
N GLN A 218 1.59 -22.94 15.62
CA GLN A 218 0.99 -23.08 16.96
C GLN A 218 2.01 -22.95 18.09
N ALA A 219 3.22 -23.48 17.92
CA ALA A 219 4.25 -23.42 18.96
C ALA A 219 4.65 -21.97 19.27
N LYS A 220 4.91 -21.18 18.22
CA LYS A 220 5.25 -19.75 18.32
C LYS A 220 4.06 -18.95 18.84
N TRP A 221 2.85 -19.26 18.39
CA TRP A 221 1.62 -18.64 18.90
C TRP A 221 1.42 -18.89 20.41
N CYS A 222 1.68 -20.12 20.87
CA CYS A 222 1.62 -20.46 22.29
C CYS A 222 2.69 -19.72 23.11
N ALA A 223 3.87 -19.48 22.54
CA ALA A 223 4.89 -18.63 23.18
C ALA A 223 4.42 -17.18 23.30
N MET A 224 3.90 -16.58 22.23
CA MET A 224 3.34 -15.21 22.24
C MET A 224 2.23 -15.03 23.30
N LYS A 225 1.34 -16.03 23.45
CA LYS A 225 0.27 -16.04 24.48
C LYS A 225 0.82 -16.06 25.91
N ARG A 226 1.98 -16.68 26.15
CA ARG A 226 2.58 -16.75 27.50
C ARG A 226 3.23 -15.43 27.90
N GLU A 227 3.66 -14.64 26.93
CA GLU A 227 4.29 -13.34 27.15
C GLU A 227 3.29 -12.20 27.41
N LYS A 228 2.01 -12.35 27.02
CA LYS A 228 0.95 -11.36 27.27
C LYS A 228 -0.41 -11.98 27.57
N ALA A 229 -1.05 -11.56 28.67
CA ALA A 229 -2.37 -12.02 29.07
C ALA A 229 -3.43 -10.90 29.11
N ARG A 230 -4.63 -11.27 28.60
CA ARG A 230 -5.98 -10.68 28.68
C ARG A 230 -6.47 -9.74 27.57
N GLY A 231 -7.73 -9.98 27.19
CA GLY A 231 -8.61 -9.15 26.33
C GLY A 231 -9.44 -10.03 25.38
N ASP A 232 -10.74 -9.76 25.23
CA ASP A 232 -11.76 -10.53 24.47
C ASP A 232 -11.55 -10.46 22.93
N GLY A 233 -12.21 -11.34 22.17
CA GLY A 233 -12.10 -11.48 20.71
C GLY A 233 -12.64 -10.27 19.94
N GLY A 234 -11.94 -9.86 18.87
CA GLY A 234 -12.39 -8.78 17.97
C GLY A 234 -13.45 -9.23 16.96
N PRO A 235 -14.07 -8.28 16.22
CA PRO A 235 -15.03 -8.59 15.16
C PRO A 235 -14.37 -9.30 13.96
N THR A 236 -15.18 -9.98 13.12
CA THR A 236 -14.72 -10.56 11.85
C THR A 236 -14.42 -9.48 10.80
N MET A 237 -13.63 -9.77 9.77
CA MET A 237 -13.22 -8.75 8.77
C MET A 237 -14.42 -8.14 8.05
N GLN A 238 -15.40 -8.97 7.66
CA GLN A 238 -16.63 -8.50 7.05
C GLN A 238 -17.41 -7.57 7.99
N LYS A 239 -17.60 -7.98 9.26
CA LYS A 239 -18.31 -7.15 10.25
C LYS A 239 -17.55 -5.86 10.55
N TRP A 240 -16.23 -5.92 10.58
CA TRP A 240 -15.39 -4.74 10.75
C TRP A 240 -15.52 -3.79 9.56
N LEU A 241 -15.48 -4.29 8.33
CA LEU A 241 -15.71 -3.50 7.11
C LEU A 241 -17.10 -2.86 7.12
N GLU A 242 -18.15 -3.62 7.43
CA GLU A 242 -19.52 -3.11 7.54
C GLU A 242 -19.62 -2.02 8.62
N GLN A 243 -19.06 -2.27 9.81
CA GLN A 243 -19.04 -1.27 10.90
C GLN A 243 -18.32 -0.01 10.45
N VAL A 244 -17.11 -0.11 9.93
CA VAL A 244 -16.30 1.06 9.58
C VAL A 244 -16.90 1.83 8.40
N TYR A 245 -17.45 1.15 7.39
CA TYR A 245 -18.00 1.80 6.21
C TYR A 245 -19.32 2.55 6.47
N PHE A 246 -20.17 2.04 7.36
CA PHE A 246 -21.53 2.55 7.61
C PHE A 246 -21.72 3.29 8.96
N HIS A 247 -20.75 3.27 9.88
CA HIS A 247 -20.91 3.85 11.24
C HIS A 247 -20.51 5.33 11.33
N ASP A 248 -19.87 5.88 10.30
CA ASP A 248 -19.67 7.32 10.17
C ASP A 248 -20.89 7.93 9.45
N GLU A 249 -21.37 9.11 9.84
CA GLU A 249 -22.57 9.78 9.28
C GLU A 249 -22.42 10.22 7.80
N ASN A 250 -21.49 9.59 7.08
CA ASN A 250 -21.12 9.85 5.70
C ASN A 250 -22.04 9.11 4.74
N ASP A 251 -22.35 9.74 3.60
CA ASP A 251 -23.16 9.13 2.55
C ASP A 251 -22.49 7.84 2.04
N ALA A 252 -23.09 6.69 2.39
CA ALA A 252 -22.66 5.41 1.88
C ALA A 252 -22.88 5.34 0.35
N GLU A 253 -21.78 5.22 -0.40
CA GLU A 253 -21.83 5.17 -1.87
C GLU A 253 -22.02 3.74 -2.39
N PHE A 254 -21.59 2.73 -1.63
CA PHE A 254 -21.81 1.31 -1.91
C PHE A 254 -23.04 0.76 -1.19
N THR A 255 -23.75 -0.18 -1.81
CA THR A 255 -24.83 -0.92 -1.14
C THR A 255 -24.26 -1.95 -0.16
N MET A 256 -25.11 -2.44 0.75
CA MET A 256 -24.75 -3.53 1.66
C MET A 256 -24.37 -4.81 0.90
N GLU A 257 -25.03 -5.10 -0.23
CA GLU A 257 -24.72 -6.26 -1.07
C GLU A 257 -23.34 -6.12 -1.73
N GLU A 258 -22.98 -4.92 -2.20
CA GLU A 258 -21.66 -4.66 -2.78
C GLU A 258 -20.54 -4.82 -1.75
N ILE A 259 -20.73 -4.28 -0.54
CA ILE A 259 -19.77 -4.43 0.56
C ILE A 259 -19.66 -5.89 1.02
N ALA A 260 -20.77 -6.61 1.09
CA ALA A 260 -20.75 -8.04 1.42
C ALA A 260 -20.03 -8.87 0.35
N SER A 261 -20.21 -8.53 -0.94
CA SER A 261 -19.46 -9.16 -2.04
C SER A 261 -17.96 -8.87 -1.95
N LEU A 262 -17.58 -7.63 -1.66
CA LEU A 262 -16.18 -7.24 -1.46
C LEU A 262 -15.55 -7.95 -0.26
N GLY A 263 -16.29 -8.06 0.85
CA GLY A 263 -15.83 -8.75 2.05
C GLY A 263 -15.44 -10.21 1.78
N LYS A 264 -16.16 -10.90 0.87
CA LYS A 264 -15.81 -12.25 0.43
C LYS A 264 -14.51 -12.27 -0.41
N ALA A 265 -14.32 -11.29 -1.28
CA ALA A 265 -13.09 -11.16 -2.06
C ALA A 265 -11.86 -10.95 -1.16
N ILE A 266 -11.97 -10.00 -0.23
CA ILE A 266 -10.91 -9.71 0.76
C ILE A 266 -10.64 -10.93 1.63
N ALA A 267 -11.67 -11.65 2.09
CA ALA A 267 -11.49 -12.87 2.88
C ALA A 267 -10.74 -13.98 2.12
N GLY A 268 -10.94 -14.07 0.80
CA GLY A 268 -10.17 -14.97 -0.06
C GLY A 268 -8.68 -14.61 -0.14
N LEU A 269 -8.34 -13.32 -0.09
CA LEU A 269 -6.96 -12.84 -0.10
C LEU A 269 -6.27 -12.96 1.26
N LEU A 270 -7.03 -12.80 2.36
CA LEU A 270 -6.51 -12.78 3.74
C LEU A 270 -6.50 -14.15 4.42
N ARG A 271 -6.35 -15.26 3.68
CA ARG A 271 -6.24 -16.60 4.30
C ARG A 271 -4.94 -16.70 5.11
N LEU A 272 -5.01 -17.32 6.29
CA LEU A 272 -3.85 -17.52 7.16
C LEU A 272 -2.85 -18.47 6.52
N GLU A 273 -3.32 -19.56 5.91
CA GLU A 273 -2.48 -20.45 5.12
C GLU A 273 -2.18 -19.81 3.75
N PRO A 274 -0.92 -19.46 3.43
CA PRO A 274 -0.59 -18.74 2.19
C PRO A 274 -1.04 -19.49 0.93
N SER A 275 -0.92 -20.82 0.93
CA SER A 275 -1.32 -21.68 -0.20
C SER A 275 -2.84 -21.74 -0.45
N LEU A 276 -3.67 -21.27 0.49
CA LEU A 276 -5.13 -21.23 0.34
C LEU A 276 -5.64 -19.86 -0.11
N ARG A 277 -4.78 -18.84 -0.23
CA ARG A 277 -5.17 -17.51 -0.68
C ARG A 277 -5.63 -17.55 -2.13
N ALA A 278 -6.73 -16.87 -2.41
CA ALA A 278 -7.21 -16.64 -3.76
C ALA A 278 -6.15 -15.85 -4.54
N THR A 279 -5.84 -16.30 -5.74
CA THR A 279 -4.95 -15.56 -6.66
C THR A 279 -5.57 -14.22 -7.06
N ALA A 280 -4.74 -13.31 -7.58
CA ALA A 280 -5.23 -12.05 -8.12
C ALA A 280 -6.25 -12.27 -9.25
N ARG A 281 -6.00 -13.27 -10.11
CA ARG A 281 -6.92 -13.66 -11.19
C ARG A 281 -8.27 -14.17 -10.69
N GLU A 282 -8.28 -15.02 -9.67
CA GLU A 282 -9.53 -15.52 -9.07
C GLU A 282 -10.31 -14.39 -8.38
N SER A 283 -9.62 -13.48 -7.70
CA SER A 283 -10.22 -12.29 -7.09
C SER A 283 -10.86 -11.38 -8.13
N LEU A 284 -10.18 -11.13 -9.25
CA LEU A 284 -10.69 -10.34 -10.37
C LEU A 284 -11.93 -10.95 -11.04
N ALA A 285 -12.14 -12.26 -10.93
CA ALA A 285 -13.31 -12.94 -11.50
C ALA A 285 -14.58 -12.80 -10.64
N GLN A 286 -14.50 -12.25 -9.43
CA GLN A 286 -15.66 -12.05 -8.56
C GLN A 286 -16.53 -10.88 -9.03
N ASP A 287 -17.84 -10.98 -8.79
CA ASP A 287 -18.86 -10.02 -9.25
C ASP A 287 -18.54 -8.56 -8.89
N TRP A 288 -17.93 -8.32 -7.72
CA TRP A 288 -17.54 -6.96 -7.31
C TRP A 288 -16.57 -6.29 -8.28
N PHE A 289 -15.70 -7.06 -8.95
CA PHE A 289 -14.71 -6.56 -9.91
C PHE A 289 -15.18 -6.59 -11.37
N GLN A 290 -16.35 -7.19 -11.64
CA GLN A 290 -16.98 -7.19 -12.97
C GLN A 290 -17.66 -5.84 -13.27
#